data_AF-A0A1E4ETX7-F1
#
_entry.id   AF-A0A1E4ETX7-F1
#
_cell.length_a   1.000
_cell.length_b   1.000
_cell.length_c   1.000
_cell.angle_alpha   90.00
_cell.angle_beta   90.00
_cell.angle_gamma   90.00
#
_symmetry.space_group_name_H-M   'P 1'
#
loop_
_entity.id
_entity.type
_entity.pdbx_description
1 polymer ?
#
loop_
_entity_poly.entity_id
_entity_poly.type
_entity_poly.pdbx_seq_one_letter_code
_entity_poly.pdbx_strand_id
1 'polypeptide(L)'
;MPIRLPSLPDRIRVLAPGLMLAVTVAMAAQFLSTHYGAPVMLMAILLGMPLHFLAEDGRAGPGIDFAARGLLRAGVALLGLRVSLDMVAAIGWPFVALIAASIAAVILGSVALARRVGQDRAFAMLTGGSVAICGASAAMAISSVLPQRERSERDLSFTVITVTALSTVAMILYPMLTAGLGLDAHQTGLFLGGTIHDVAQVVGAGYSVSEGTGDIATVVKLIRVTLLAPVVLIAALVLRRTSPATGARPPLLPGFVLAFLVLAAANSAHLVPATVVDGASVLSRALLVAAVAAVGMKTALARLAQVGPAAIVMLLVQTAALAALIGVPLVVGLV
;
A
#
# COMPACT_ATOMS: atom_id res chain seq x y z
N MET A 1 17.82 38.81 5.13
CA MET A 1 17.42 38.49 3.75
C MET A 1 16.03 37.86 3.81
N PRO A 2 14.96 38.51 3.31
CA PRO A 2 13.63 37.95 3.38
C PRO A 2 13.58 36.71 2.46
N ILE A 3 13.14 35.59 3.00
CA ILE A 3 12.93 34.34 2.26
C ILE A 3 11.77 34.60 1.30
N ARG A 4 12.06 35.01 0.06
CA ARG A 4 11.04 35.09 -1.01
C ARG A 4 10.54 33.69 -1.26
N LEU A 5 9.32 33.39 -0.82
CA LEU A 5 8.62 32.18 -1.23
C LEU A 5 8.52 32.21 -2.77
N PRO A 6 8.95 31.14 -3.47
CA PRO A 6 8.86 31.10 -4.92
C PRO A 6 7.40 31.27 -5.34
N SER A 7 7.17 32.06 -6.40
CA SER A 7 5.84 32.30 -6.91
C SER A 7 5.21 30.98 -7.38
N LEU A 8 3.88 30.85 -7.30
CA LEU A 8 3.14 29.68 -7.81
C LEU A 8 3.57 29.27 -9.24
N PRO A 9 3.76 30.23 -10.19
CA PRO A 9 4.29 29.93 -11.53
C PRO A 9 5.68 29.29 -11.53
N ASP A 10 6.60 29.76 -10.67
CA ASP A 10 7.96 29.23 -10.60
C ASP A 10 7.98 27.80 -10.07
N ARG A 11 7.12 27.51 -9.07
CA ARG A 11 6.97 26.13 -8.56
C ARG A 11 6.44 25.19 -9.63
N ILE A 12 5.43 25.60 -10.39
CA ILE A 12 4.87 24.78 -11.48
C ILE A 12 5.95 24.50 -12.53
N ARG A 13 6.71 25.52 -12.95
CA ARG A 13 7.79 25.35 -13.94
C ARG A 13 8.87 24.36 -13.49
N VAL A 14 9.23 24.39 -12.21
CA VAL A 14 10.25 23.49 -11.65
C VAL A 14 9.75 22.05 -11.51
N LEU A 15 8.47 21.86 -11.15
CA LEU A 15 7.92 20.51 -10.91
C LEU A 15 7.36 19.84 -12.17
N ALA A 16 6.92 20.62 -13.16
CA ALA A 16 6.22 20.12 -14.34
C ALA A 16 6.98 19.01 -15.10
N PRO A 17 8.29 19.11 -15.39
CA PRO A 17 8.98 18.10 -16.20
C PRO A 17 8.91 16.70 -15.58
N GLY A 18 9.28 16.59 -14.30
CA GLY A 18 9.25 15.30 -13.59
C GLY A 18 7.84 14.78 -13.33
N LEU A 19 6.88 15.69 -13.08
CA LEU A 19 5.49 15.32 -12.87
C LEU A 19 4.86 14.75 -14.16
N MET A 20 5.09 15.38 -15.30
CA MET A 20 4.62 14.91 -16.61
C MET A 20 5.21 13.53 -16.94
N LEU A 21 6.50 13.32 -16.66
CA LEU A 21 7.15 12.02 -16.80
C LEU A 21 6.46 10.94 -15.94
N ALA A 22 6.24 11.21 -14.65
CA ALA A 22 5.58 10.27 -13.75
C ALA A 22 4.15 9.92 -14.21
N VAL A 23 3.38 10.92 -14.65
CA VAL A 23 2.03 10.73 -15.19
C VAL A 23 2.07 9.93 -16.51
N THR A 24 3.04 10.19 -17.38
CA THR A 24 3.17 9.47 -18.65
C THR A 24 3.46 7.99 -18.43
N VAL A 25 4.40 7.67 -17.53
CA VAL A 25 4.69 6.29 -17.14
C VAL A 25 3.48 5.63 -16.48
N ALA A 26 2.73 6.36 -15.64
CA ALA A 26 1.51 5.86 -15.03
C ALA A 26 0.42 5.55 -16.06
N MET A 27 0.23 6.39 -17.08
CA MET A 27 -0.71 6.13 -18.17
C MET A 27 -0.28 4.91 -18.99
N ALA A 28 1.01 4.77 -19.28
CA ALA A 28 1.53 3.57 -19.94
C ALA A 28 1.27 2.30 -19.11
N ALA A 29 1.56 2.35 -17.80
CA ALA A 29 1.26 1.23 -16.90
C ALA A 29 -0.23 0.89 -16.84
N GLN A 30 -1.10 1.90 -16.83
CA GLN A 30 -2.55 1.73 -16.84
C GLN A 30 -3.04 1.12 -18.17
N PHE A 31 -2.45 1.52 -19.29
CA PHE A 31 -2.70 0.93 -20.60
C PHE A 31 -2.33 -0.56 -20.62
N LEU A 32 -1.12 -0.92 -20.15
CA LEU A 32 -0.70 -2.32 -20.07
C LEU A 32 -1.62 -3.13 -19.14
N SER A 33 -2.01 -2.56 -18.00
CA SER A 33 -2.89 -3.23 -17.05
C SER A 33 -4.27 -3.54 -17.64
N THR A 34 -4.84 -2.59 -18.40
CA THR A 34 -6.18 -2.75 -19.01
C THR A 34 -6.18 -3.68 -20.22
N HIS A 35 -5.10 -3.73 -21.00
CA HIS A 35 -5.04 -4.55 -22.21
C HIS A 35 -4.48 -5.96 -21.96
N TYR A 36 -3.60 -6.13 -20.96
CA TYR A 36 -2.92 -7.41 -20.71
C TYR A 36 -3.20 -7.99 -19.32
N GLY A 37 -4.03 -7.34 -18.48
CA GLY A 37 -4.35 -7.82 -17.14
C GLY A 37 -3.20 -7.73 -16.12
N ALA A 38 -2.10 -7.08 -16.47
CA ALA A 38 -0.94 -6.96 -15.60
C ALA A 38 -1.23 -6.06 -14.37
N PRO A 39 -0.66 -6.33 -13.19
CA PRO A 39 -0.85 -5.49 -12.01
C PRO A 39 -0.29 -4.08 -12.25
N VAL A 40 -1.15 -3.06 -12.21
CA VAL A 40 -0.78 -1.69 -12.60
C VAL A 40 0.37 -1.11 -11.77
N MET A 41 0.41 -1.38 -10.46
CA MET A 41 1.47 -0.88 -9.58
C MET A 41 2.83 -1.50 -9.92
N LEU A 42 2.85 -2.80 -10.27
CA LEU A 42 4.05 -3.46 -10.75
C LEU A 42 4.49 -2.87 -12.10
N MET A 43 3.57 -2.66 -13.03
CA MET A 43 3.92 -2.05 -14.32
C MET A 43 4.45 -0.63 -14.15
N ALA A 44 3.84 0.18 -13.28
CA ALA A 44 4.29 1.55 -13.02
C ALA A 44 5.72 1.60 -12.48
N ILE A 45 6.05 0.74 -11.51
CA ILE A 45 7.41 0.72 -10.95
C ILE A 45 8.43 0.15 -11.95
N LEU A 46 8.09 -0.92 -12.67
CA LEU A 46 8.96 -1.55 -13.66
C LEU A 46 9.24 -0.63 -14.85
N LEU A 47 8.25 0.12 -15.33
CA LEU A 47 8.42 1.11 -16.41
C LEU A 47 9.16 2.37 -15.94
N GLY A 48 9.05 2.73 -14.67
CA GLY A 48 9.79 3.86 -14.09
C GLY A 48 11.28 3.60 -13.92
N MET A 49 11.70 2.39 -13.54
CA MET A 49 13.11 2.07 -13.24
C MET A 49 14.11 2.32 -14.40
N PRO A 50 13.81 1.96 -15.66
CA PRO A 50 14.70 2.28 -16.79
C PRO A 50 14.95 3.79 -16.96
N LEU A 51 14.02 4.62 -16.47
CA LEU A 51 14.11 6.08 -16.54
C LEU A 51 14.85 6.68 -15.34
N HIS A 52 15.61 5.87 -14.58
CA HIS A 52 16.29 6.32 -13.37
C HIS A 52 17.22 7.51 -13.57
N PHE A 53 17.92 7.56 -14.70
CA PHE A 53 18.81 8.66 -15.07
C PHE A 53 18.10 10.03 -15.11
N LEU A 54 16.79 10.06 -15.43
CA LEU A 54 16.02 11.30 -15.44
C LEU A 54 15.74 11.85 -14.03
N ALA A 55 15.77 10.99 -13.01
CA ALA A 55 15.69 11.45 -11.63
C ALA A 55 17.01 12.07 -11.15
N GLU A 56 18.13 11.66 -11.74
CA GLU A 56 19.46 12.24 -11.48
C GLU A 56 19.71 13.50 -12.33
N ASP A 57 19.08 13.60 -13.50
CA ASP A 57 19.05 14.82 -14.30
C ASP A 57 18.32 15.95 -13.55
N GLY A 58 19.07 16.98 -13.16
CA GLY A 58 18.61 18.06 -12.28
C GLY A 58 17.37 18.85 -12.74
N ARG A 59 16.89 18.64 -13.98
CA ARG A 59 15.67 19.27 -14.51
C ARG A 59 14.38 18.52 -14.13
N ALA A 60 14.39 17.18 -14.07
CA ALA A 60 13.20 16.38 -13.80
C ALA A 60 13.16 15.86 -12.36
N GLY A 61 14.31 15.76 -11.69
CA GLY A 61 14.45 15.34 -10.29
C GLY A 61 13.42 15.97 -9.33
N PRO A 62 13.26 17.32 -9.27
CA PRO A 62 12.32 17.96 -8.35
C PRO A 62 10.86 17.52 -8.54
N GLY A 63 10.42 17.35 -9.80
CA GLY A 63 9.08 16.89 -10.13
C GLY A 63 8.85 15.42 -9.79
N ILE A 64 9.86 14.58 -10.01
CA ILE A 64 9.84 13.16 -9.65
C ILE A 64 9.78 13.00 -8.12
N ASP A 65 10.56 13.77 -7.38
CA ASP A 65 10.52 13.79 -5.91
C ASP A 65 9.16 14.21 -5.36
N PHE A 66 8.58 15.25 -5.96
CA PHE A 66 7.23 15.68 -5.62
C PHE A 66 6.20 14.60 -5.96
N ALA A 67 6.31 13.95 -7.11
CA ALA A 67 5.39 12.89 -7.50
C ALA A 67 5.43 11.70 -6.52
N ALA A 68 6.63 11.23 -6.17
CA ALA A 68 6.84 10.08 -5.28
C ALA A 68 6.27 10.29 -3.86
N ARG A 69 6.20 11.54 -3.37
CA ARG A 69 5.78 11.85 -1.98
C ARG A 69 4.47 12.61 -1.90
N GLY A 70 4.32 13.64 -2.72
CA GLY A 70 3.16 14.53 -2.76
C GLY A 70 1.92 13.82 -3.29
N LEU A 71 2.00 13.22 -4.48
CA LEU A 71 0.86 12.49 -5.05
C LEU A 71 0.51 11.26 -4.21
N LEU A 72 1.53 10.58 -3.67
CA LEU A 72 1.33 9.49 -2.72
C LEU A 72 0.46 9.92 -1.53
N ARG A 73 0.84 10.99 -0.84
CA ARG A 73 0.11 11.49 0.34
C ARG A 73 -1.31 11.91 -0.03
N ALA A 74 -1.48 12.56 -1.17
CA ALA A 74 -2.81 12.95 -1.67
C ALA A 74 -3.68 11.73 -2.00
N GLY A 75 -3.13 10.73 -2.70
CA GLY A 75 -3.82 9.48 -3.00
C GLY A 75 -4.22 8.72 -1.74
N VAL A 76 -3.28 8.55 -0.80
CA VAL A 76 -3.59 7.90 0.49
C VAL A 76 -4.66 8.68 1.25
N ALA A 77 -4.63 10.01 1.29
CA ALA A 77 -5.70 10.79 1.94
C ALA A 77 -7.07 10.53 1.30
N LEU A 78 -7.15 10.55 -0.04
CA LEU A 78 -8.40 10.32 -0.79
C LEU A 78 -8.96 8.91 -0.61
N LEU A 79 -8.13 7.89 -0.32
CA LEU A 79 -8.64 6.56 0.06
C LEU A 79 -9.56 6.59 1.28
N GLY A 80 -9.48 7.62 2.12
CA GLY A 80 -10.37 7.81 3.26
C GLY A 80 -11.84 7.89 2.85
N LEU A 81 -12.15 8.46 1.68
CA LEU A 81 -13.52 8.51 1.17
C LEU A 81 -14.11 7.16 0.80
N ARG A 82 -13.29 6.11 0.65
CA ARG A 82 -13.78 4.74 0.45
C ARG A 82 -14.18 4.06 1.75
N VAL A 83 -13.96 4.67 2.91
CA VAL A 83 -14.20 4.05 4.21
C VAL A 83 -15.59 4.45 4.71
N SER A 84 -16.43 3.46 5.04
CA SER A 84 -17.69 3.68 5.76
C SER A 84 -17.86 2.67 6.89
N LEU A 85 -18.59 3.07 7.95
CA LEU A 85 -18.98 2.18 9.03
C LEU A 85 -19.91 1.05 8.57
N ASP A 86 -20.66 1.26 7.48
CA ASP A 86 -21.54 0.24 6.89
C ASP A 86 -20.76 -1.00 6.45
N MET A 87 -19.51 -0.83 5.98
CA MET A 87 -18.65 -1.96 5.61
C MET A 87 -18.40 -2.88 6.80
N VAL A 88 -18.16 -2.31 7.99
CA VAL A 88 -17.91 -3.07 9.23
C VAL A 88 -19.16 -3.81 9.68
N ALA A 89 -20.33 -3.18 9.56
CA ALA A 89 -21.60 -3.81 9.88
C ALA A 89 -21.92 -4.99 8.95
N ALA A 90 -21.54 -4.91 7.67
CA ALA A 90 -21.80 -5.95 6.68
C ALA A 90 -21.01 -7.26 6.92
N ILE A 91 -19.79 -7.16 7.47
CA ILE A 91 -18.90 -8.32 7.68
C ILE A 91 -18.92 -8.84 9.12
N GLY A 92 -19.24 -7.97 10.08
CA GLY A 92 -19.31 -8.32 11.49
C GLY A 92 -18.03 -8.04 12.27
N TRP A 93 -18.22 -7.55 13.50
CA TRP A 93 -17.14 -7.19 14.42
C TRP A 93 -16.12 -8.30 14.73
N PRO A 94 -16.52 -9.59 14.88
CA PRO A 94 -15.56 -10.66 15.15
C PRO A 94 -14.50 -10.80 14.06
N PHE A 95 -14.89 -10.73 12.79
CA PHE A 95 -13.94 -10.83 11.67
C PHE A 95 -13.08 -9.57 11.54
N VAL A 96 -13.62 -8.38 11.80
CA VAL A 96 -12.82 -7.15 11.84
C VAL A 96 -11.76 -7.21 12.96
N ALA A 97 -12.10 -7.75 14.13
CA ALA A 97 -11.14 -7.98 15.20
C ALA A 97 -10.06 -8.98 14.80
N LEU A 98 -10.45 -10.07 14.10
CA LEU A 98 -9.50 -11.04 13.56
C LEU A 98 -8.52 -10.41 12.56
N ILE A 99 -9.01 -9.59 11.63
CA ILE A 99 -8.15 -8.86 10.68
C ILE A 99 -7.18 -7.96 11.44
N ALA A 100 -7.68 -7.14 12.38
CA ALA A 100 -6.86 -6.22 13.14
C ALA A 100 -5.77 -6.96 13.95
N ALA A 101 -6.12 -8.07 14.59
CA ALA A 101 -5.18 -8.92 15.31
C ALA A 101 -4.14 -9.55 14.37
N SER A 102 -4.58 -10.04 13.20
CA SER A 102 -3.69 -10.62 12.18
C SER A 102 -2.68 -9.60 11.66
N ILE A 103 -3.12 -8.35 11.41
CA ILE A 103 -2.24 -7.25 11.01
C ILE A 103 -1.21 -6.97 12.09
N ALA A 104 -1.64 -6.84 13.34
CA ALA A 104 -0.74 -6.59 14.46
C ALA A 104 0.27 -7.74 14.60
N ALA A 105 -0.17 -8.99 14.53
CA ALA A 105 0.67 -10.17 14.63
C ALA A 105 1.72 -10.24 13.50
N VAL A 106 1.35 -9.97 12.25
CA VAL A 106 2.29 -9.97 11.12
C VAL A 106 3.32 -8.84 11.25
N ILE A 107 2.89 -7.62 11.62
CA ILE A 107 3.82 -6.49 11.79
C ILE A 107 4.77 -6.73 12.96
N LEU A 108 4.27 -7.14 14.12
CA LEU A 108 5.08 -7.38 15.31
C LEU A 108 6.02 -8.59 15.11
N GLY A 109 5.50 -9.67 14.52
CA GLY A 109 6.29 -10.85 14.15
C GLY A 109 7.40 -10.51 13.16
N SER A 110 7.10 -9.66 12.16
CA SER A 110 8.10 -9.15 11.22
C SER A 110 9.22 -8.39 11.94
N VAL A 111 8.87 -7.45 12.81
CA VAL A 111 9.86 -6.65 13.57
C VAL A 111 10.68 -7.53 14.53
N ALA A 112 10.07 -8.56 15.12
CA ALA A 112 10.77 -9.52 15.97
C ALA A 112 11.75 -10.40 15.16
N LEU A 113 11.37 -10.78 13.94
CA LEU A 113 12.17 -11.62 13.05
C LEU A 113 13.32 -10.85 12.37
N ALA A 114 13.20 -9.52 12.25
CA ALA A 114 14.12 -8.64 11.52
C ALA A 114 15.61 -8.96 11.75
N ARG A 115 16.03 -9.02 13.02
CA ARG A 115 17.44 -9.25 13.40
C ARG A 115 17.96 -10.63 12.98
N ARG A 116 17.11 -11.65 13.00
CA ARG A 116 17.49 -13.03 12.62
C ARG A 116 17.74 -13.16 11.12
N VAL A 117 17.12 -12.30 10.32
CA VAL A 117 17.19 -12.31 8.85
C VAL A 117 18.18 -11.24 8.34
N GLY A 118 18.94 -10.59 9.23
CA GLY A 118 19.92 -9.57 8.89
C GLY A 118 19.31 -8.23 8.41
N GLN A 119 18.02 -8.01 8.65
CA GLN A 119 17.30 -6.79 8.26
C GLN A 119 17.05 -5.89 9.47
N ASP A 120 16.85 -4.59 9.22
CA ASP A 120 16.52 -3.64 10.28
C ASP A 120 15.02 -3.54 10.55
N ARG A 121 14.67 -2.94 11.69
CA ARG A 121 13.28 -2.82 12.15
C ARG A 121 12.38 -2.02 11.21
N ALA A 122 12.90 -1.05 10.48
CA ALA A 122 12.04 -0.28 9.56
C ALA A 122 11.84 -1.01 8.25
N PHE A 123 12.83 -1.76 7.75
CA PHE A 123 12.60 -2.69 6.65
C PHE A 123 11.54 -3.73 7.03
N ALA A 124 11.61 -4.25 8.25
CA ALA A 124 10.63 -5.18 8.78
C ALA A 124 9.23 -4.55 8.94
N MET A 125 9.14 -3.32 9.42
CA MET A 125 7.88 -2.60 9.54
C MET A 125 7.27 -2.28 8.16
N LEU A 126 8.12 -1.90 7.21
CA LEU A 126 7.76 -1.64 5.81
C LEU A 126 7.19 -2.89 5.14
N THR A 127 7.93 -4.01 5.17
CA THR A 127 7.52 -5.28 4.55
C THR A 127 6.35 -5.91 5.27
N GLY A 128 6.38 -5.96 6.60
CA GLY A 128 5.32 -6.52 7.42
C GLY A 128 4.01 -5.75 7.27
N GLY A 129 4.05 -4.41 7.27
CA GLY A 129 2.85 -3.59 7.07
C GLY A 129 2.35 -3.61 5.61
N SER A 130 3.26 -3.69 4.64
CA SER A 130 2.93 -3.92 3.23
C SER A 130 2.14 -5.23 3.07
N VAL A 131 2.72 -6.35 3.55
CA VAL A 131 2.08 -7.66 3.50
C VAL A 131 0.80 -7.69 4.31
N ALA A 132 0.75 -7.06 5.49
CA ALA A 132 -0.41 -7.12 6.37
C ALA A 132 -1.62 -6.32 5.89
N ILE A 133 -1.49 -5.29 5.03
CA ILE A 133 -2.59 -4.35 4.74
C ILE A 133 -3.04 -4.40 3.27
N CYS A 134 -2.29 -3.77 2.37
CA CYS A 134 -2.70 -3.64 0.96
C CYS A 134 -1.52 -3.66 -0.03
N GLY A 135 -0.37 -4.17 0.39
CA GLY A 135 0.83 -4.24 -0.43
C GLY A 135 1.40 -2.85 -0.70
N ALA A 136 1.37 -2.42 -1.96
CA ALA A 136 2.09 -1.24 -2.44
C ALA A 136 1.70 0.06 -1.71
N SER A 137 0.40 0.35 -1.60
CA SER A 137 -0.07 1.59 -0.95
C SER A 137 0.31 1.65 0.53
N ALA A 138 0.30 0.51 1.22
CA ALA A 138 0.75 0.41 2.60
C ALA A 138 2.27 0.60 2.72
N ALA A 139 3.06 -0.01 1.84
CA ALA A 139 4.50 0.18 1.81
C ALA A 139 4.86 1.68 1.66
N MET A 140 4.19 2.38 0.74
CA MET A 140 4.43 3.80 0.51
C MET A 140 3.96 4.69 1.68
N ALA A 141 2.78 4.44 2.25
CA ALA A 141 2.30 5.22 3.39
C ALA A 141 3.21 5.03 4.63
N ILE A 142 3.67 3.79 4.88
CA ILE A 142 4.60 3.48 5.97
C ILE A 142 5.97 4.11 5.71
N SER A 143 6.51 4.02 4.49
CA SER A 143 7.80 4.64 4.15
C SER A 143 7.80 6.16 4.35
N SER A 144 6.63 6.80 4.24
CA SER A 144 6.47 8.24 4.46
C SER A 144 6.64 8.69 5.92
N VAL A 145 6.46 7.78 6.88
CA VAL A 145 6.64 8.04 8.33
C VAL A 145 7.93 7.44 8.90
N LEU A 146 8.55 6.49 8.19
CA LEU A 146 9.84 5.92 8.58
C LEU A 146 10.98 6.94 8.42
N PRO A 147 12.07 6.83 9.20
CA PRO A 147 13.23 7.70 9.04
C PRO A 147 13.83 7.52 7.65
N GLN A 148 14.18 8.63 7.00
CA GLN A 148 14.84 8.61 5.69
C GLN A 148 16.26 8.09 5.85
N ARG A 149 16.63 7.13 5.00
CA ARG A 149 17.96 6.49 4.96
C ARG A 149 18.38 6.33 3.51
N GLU A 150 19.66 6.07 3.28
CA GLU A 150 20.21 5.84 1.93
C GLU A 150 19.50 4.71 1.18
N ARG A 151 19.03 3.68 1.91
CA ARG A 151 18.32 2.54 1.33
C ARG A 151 16.80 2.69 1.21
N SER A 152 16.20 3.79 1.65
CA SER A 152 14.72 3.90 1.75
C SER A 152 14.00 3.68 0.42
N GLU A 153 14.47 4.30 -0.67
CA GLU A 153 13.83 4.15 -2.00
C GLU A 153 14.01 2.72 -2.55
N ARG A 154 15.21 2.12 -2.37
CA ARG A 154 15.48 0.72 -2.74
C ARG A 154 14.56 -0.24 -1.99
N ASP A 155 14.49 -0.11 -0.68
CA ASP A 155 13.72 -0.98 0.20
C ASP A 155 12.21 -0.88 -0.10
N LEU A 156 11.71 0.33 -0.37
CA LEU A 156 10.34 0.58 -0.83
C LEU A 156 10.07 -0.13 -2.16
N SER A 157 10.92 0.09 -3.17
CA SER A 157 10.74 -0.51 -4.49
C SER A 157 10.81 -2.03 -4.46
N PHE A 158 11.78 -2.59 -3.72
CA PHE A 158 11.87 -4.02 -3.51
C PHE A 158 10.59 -4.58 -2.89
N THR A 159 10.09 -3.92 -1.85
CA THR A 159 8.86 -4.34 -1.15
C THR A 159 7.65 -4.29 -2.07
N VAL A 160 7.48 -3.20 -2.84
CA VAL A 160 6.35 -3.03 -3.78
C VAL A 160 6.40 -4.09 -4.87
N ILE A 161 7.55 -4.34 -5.49
CA ILE A 161 7.70 -5.34 -6.55
C ILE A 161 7.40 -6.74 -6.00
N THR A 162 8.06 -7.10 -4.90
CA THR A 162 7.96 -8.46 -4.34
C THR A 162 6.54 -8.74 -3.84
N VAL A 163 5.92 -7.81 -3.10
CA VAL A 163 4.56 -8.03 -2.58
C VAL A 163 3.53 -8.09 -3.71
N THR A 164 3.72 -7.31 -4.78
CA THR A 164 2.81 -7.35 -5.93
C THR A 164 2.94 -8.67 -6.69
N ALA A 165 4.17 -9.18 -6.85
CA ALA A 165 4.39 -10.51 -7.43
C ALA A 165 3.77 -11.62 -6.57
N LEU A 166 3.97 -11.58 -5.25
CA LEU A 166 3.34 -12.52 -4.31
C LEU A 166 1.82 -12.44 -4.34
N SER A 167 1.26 -11.24 -4.53
CA SER A 167 -0.17 -11.02 -4.67
C SER A 167 -0.73 -11.60 -5.97
N THR A 168 0.01 -11.57 -7.08
CA THR A 168 -0.34 -12.28 -8.32
C THR A 168 -0.38 -13.79 -8.10
N VAL A 169 0.62 -14.34 -7.40
CA VAL A 169 0.65 -15.77 -7.06
C VAL A 169 -0.56 -16.12 -6.17
N ALA A 170 -0.84 -15.32 -5.15
CA ALA A 170 -1.99 -15.51 -4.26
C ALA A 170 -3.33 -15.43 -5.01
N MET A 171 -3.49 -14.48 -5.93
CA MET A 171 -4.70 -14.34 -6.77
C MET A 171 -5.03 -15.62 -7.55
N ILE A 172 -4.01 -16.32 -8.05
CA ILE A 172 -4.18 -17.55 -8.82
C ILE A 172 -4.36 -18.77 -7.89
N LEU A 173 -3.53 -18.88 -6.84
CA LEU A 173 -3.47 -20.09 -6.02
C LEU A 173 -4.53 -20.13 -4.91
N TYR A 174 -4.96 -18.99 -4.36
CA TYR A 174 -5.87 -18.99 -3.21
C TYR A 174 -7.29 -19.46 -3.54
N PRO A 175 -7.90 -19.16 -4.70
CA PRO A 175 -9.16 -19.79 -5.10
C PRO A 175 -9.07 -21.32 -5.14
N MET A 176 -7.96 -21.87 -5.64
CA MET A 176 -7.72 -23.32 -5.66
C MET A 176 -7.56 -23.89 -4.25
N LEU A 177 -6.83 -23.18 -3.39
CA LEU A 177 -6.61 -23.55 -2.00
C LEU A 177 -7.93 -23.61 -1.22
N THR A 178 -8.76 -22.56 -1.34
CA THR A 178 -10.05 -22.46 -0.62
C THR A 178 -11.05 -23.52 -1.09
N ALA A 179 -11.10 -23.81 -2.40
CA ALA A 179 -11.86 -24.93 -2.94
C ALA A 179 -11.38 -26.29 -2.39
N GLY A 180 -10.05 -26.51 -2.32
CA GLY A 180 -9.48 -27.73 -1.75
C GLY A 180 -9.71 -27.89 -0.24
N LEU A 181 -9.87 -26.79 0.48
CA LEU A 181 -10.25 -26.77 1.90
C LEU A 181 -11.76 -26.92 2.13
N GLY A 182 -12.57 -26.92 1.07
CA GLY A 182 -14.03 -27.02 1.16
C GLY A 182 -14.71 -25.81 1.79
N LEU A 183 -14.09 -24.62 1.70
CA LEU A 183 -14.69 -23.38 2.21
C LEU A 183 -15.90 -22.99 1.35
N ASP A 184 -16.95 -22.49 1.99
CA ASP A 184 -18.10 -21.97 1.25
C ASP A 184 -17.78 -20.63 0.56
N ALA A 185 -18.74 -20.10 -0.21
CA ALA A 185 -18.56 -18.86 -0.97
C ALA A 185 -18.29 -17.64 -0.07
N HIS A 186 -18.85 -17.61 1.14
CA HIS A 186 -18.68 -16.54 2.11
C HIS A 186 -17.29 -16.61 2.74
N GLN A 187 -16.90 -17.77 3.28
CA GLN A 187 -15.59 -18.04 3.86
C GLN A 187 -14.46 -17.83 2.84
N THR A 188 -14.69 -18.22 1.59
CA THR A 188 -13.76 -17.94 0.49
C THR A 188 -13.59 -16.43 0.30
N GLY A 189 -14.68 -15.67 0.30
CA GLY A 189 -14.63 -14.20 0.20
C GLY A 189 -13.85 -13.57 1.35
N LEU A 190 -14.13 -14.00 2.58
CA LEU A 190 -13.41 -13.59 3.79
C LEU A 190 -11.91 -13.87 3.69
N PHE A 191 -11.54 -15.08 3.25
CA PHE A 191 -10.15 -15.47 3.07
C PHE A 191 -9.44 -14.65 1.99
N LEU A 192 -10.01 -14.56 0.79
CA LEU A 192 -9.39 -13.85 -0.34
C LEU A 192 -9.17 -12.37 -0.03
N GLY A 193 -10.20 -11.69 0.48
CA GLY A 193 -10.09 -10.29 0.89
C GLY A 193 -9.14 -10.07 2.06
N GLY A 194 -9.12 -11.02 2.99
CA GLY A 194 -8.27 -10.98 4.19
C GLY A 194 -6.78 -11.16 3.87
N THR A 195 -6.43 -11.84 2.78
CA THR A 195 -5.07 -12.34 2.55
C THR A 195 -4.39 -11.80 1.29
N ILE A 196 -5.04 -11.76 0.12
CA ILE A 196 -4.44 -11.21 -1.12
C ILE A 196 -4.06 -9.74 -0.88
N HIS A 197 -2.93 -9.27 -1.41
CA HIS A 197 -2.37 -7.98 -1.02
C HIS A 197 -3.00 -6.81 -1.78
N ASP A 198 -3.16 -6.92 -3.10
CA ASP A 198 -3.64 -5.85 -3.95
C ASP A 198 -5.17 -5.89 -4.15
N VAL A 199 -5.81 -4.71 -4.20
CA VAL A 199 -7.27 -4.59 -4.34
C VAL A 199 -7.77 -5.15 -5.67
N ALA A 200 -7.12 -4.82 -6.79
CA ALA A 200 -7.58 -5.27 -8.10
C ALA A 200 -7.44 -6.79 -8.25
N GLN A 201 -6.41 -7.36 -7.61
CA GLN A 201 -6.16 -8.80 -7.62
C GLN A 201 -7.13 -9.56 -6.70
N VAL A 202 -7.54 -8.98 -5.57
CA VAL A 202 -8.64 -9.53 -4.75
C VAL A 202 -9.93 -9.58 -5.55
N VAL A 203 -10.29 -8.46 -6.21
CA VAL A 203 -11.48 -8.36 -7.05
C VAL A 203 -11.44 -9.44 -8.13
N GLY A 204 -10.33 -9.54 -8.87
CA GLY A 204 -10.14 -10.56 -9.91
C GLY A 204 -10.27 -11.98 -9.38
N ALA A 205 -9.65 -12.30 -8.24
CA ALA A 205 -9.75 -13.63 -7.62
C ALA A 205 -11.18 -13.93 -7.13
N GLY A 206 -11.83 -12.98 -6.45
CA GLY A 206 -13.15 -13.19 -5.86
C GLY A 206 -14.23 -13.41 -6.90
N TYR A 207 -14.31 -12.53 -7.92
CA TYR A 207 -15.29 -12.68 -9.00
C TYR A 207 -14.99 -13.87 -9.93
N SER A 208 -13.77 -14.41 -9.92
CA SER A 208 -13.49 -15.68 -10.62
C SER A 208 -14.12 -16.89 -9.94
N VAL A 209 -14.49 -16.77 -8.65
CA VAL A 209 -15.18 -17.83 -7.89
C VAL A 209 -16.69 -17.65 -8.00
N SER A 210 -17.23 -16.48 -7.61
CA SER A 210 -18.63 -16.11 -7.77
C SER A 210 -18.85 -14.61 -7.54
N GLU A 211 -20.00 -14.06 -7.94
CA GLU A 211 -20.37 -12.66 -7.63
C GLU A 211 -20.38 -12.39 -6.12
N GLY A 212 -21.03 -13.25 -5.34
CA GLY A 212 -21.09 -13.10 -3.88
C GLY A 212 -19.72 -13.17 -3.21
N THR A 213 -18.84 -14.08 -3.65
CA THR A 213 -17.45 -14.15 -3.17
C THR A 213 -16.67 -12.87 -3.52
N GLY A 214 -16.87 -12.34 -4.73
CA GLY A 214 -16.26 -11.10 -5.19
C GLY A 214 -16.65 -9.88 -4.35
N ASP A 215 -17.95 -9.73 -4.08
CA ASP A 215 -18.47 -8.64 -3.25
C ASP A 215 -17.88 -8.69 -1.83
N ILE A 216 -17.95 -9.87 -1.19
CA ILE A 216 -17.43 -10.08 0.17
C ILE A 216 -15.93 -9.81 0.22
N ALA A 217 -15.15 -10.40 -0.71
CA ALA A 217 -13.71 -10.20 -0.75
C ALA A 217 -13.32 -8.74 -0.93
N THR A 218 -14.06 -8.01 -1.75
CA THR A 218 -13.85 -6.58 -1.99
C THR A 218 -14.09 -5.78 -0.71
N VAL A 219 -15.22 -5.99 -0.03
CA VAL A 219 -15.53 -5.28 1.22
C VAL A 219 -14.48 -5.60 2.29
N VAL A 220 -14.11 -6.88 2.46
CA VAL A 220 -13.08 -7.30 3.43
C VAL A 220 -11.73 -6.60 3.14
N LYS A 221 -11.31 -6.57 1.88
CA LYS A 221 -10.08 -5.89 1.48
C LYS A 221 -10.17 -4.39 1.76
N LEU A 222 -11.30 -3.74 1.48
CA LEU A 222 -11.47 -2.32 1.80
C LEU A 222 -11.38 -2.07 3.30
N ILE A 223 -12.02 -2.88 4.15
CA ILE A 223 -11.87 -2.81 5.62
C ILE A 223 -10.39 -2.87 6.00
N ARG A 224 -9.67 -3.85 5.45
CA ARG A 224 -8.24 -4.05 5.71
C ARG A 224 -7.41 -2.83 5.27
N VAL A 225 -7.74 -2.18 4.16
CA VAL A 225 -7.12 -0.91 3.72
C VAL A 225 -7.37 0.21 4.73
N THR A 226 -8.54 0.25 5.37
CA THR A 226 -8.86 1.31 6.35
C THR A 226 -7.96 1.26 7.58
N LEU A 227 -7.47 0.06 7.94
CA LEU A 227 -6.52 -0.16 9.02
C LEU A 227 -5.12 0.39 8.70
N LEU A 228 -4.89 0.93 7.49
CA LEU A 228 -3.68 1.67 7.17
C LEU A 228 -3.48 2.91 8.05
N ALA A 229 -4.50 3.74 8.19
CA ALA A 229 -4.41 4.98 8.96
C ALA A 229 -4.03 4.75 10.43
N PRO A 230 -4.70 3.85 11.19
CA PRO A 230 -4.30 3.58 12.57
C PRO A 230 -2.90 2.97 12.64
N VAL A 231 -2.52 2.07 11.72
CA VAL A 231 -1.15 1.50 11.71
C VAL A 231 -0.09 2.57 11.47
N VAL A 232 -0.29 3.45 10.49
CA VAL A 232 0.65 4.55 10.19
C VAL A 232 0.74 5.55 11.35
N LEU A 233 -0.38 5.84 12.01
CA LEU A 233 -0.41 6.69 13.20
C LEU A 233 0.38 6.06 14.35
N ILE A 234 0.12 4.78 14.67
CA ILE A 234 0.84 4.05 15.72
C ILE A 234 2.34 4.01 15.39
N ALA A 235 2.70 3.75 14.13
CA ALA A 235 4.09 3.77 13.67
C ALA A 235 4.78 5.12 13.94
N ALA A 236 4.13 6.21 13.56
CA ALA A 236 4.64 7.57 13.77
C ALA A 236 4.83 7.87 15.27
N LEU A 237 3.87 7.48 16.13
CA LEU A 237 3.94 7.70 17.57
C LEU A 237 5.06 6.89 18.25
N VAL A 238 5.21 5.62 17.89
CA VAL A 238 6.28 4.74 18.41
C VAL A 238 7.65 5.26 17.99
N LEU A 239 7.81 5.64 16.73
CA LEU A 239 9.06 6.15 16.20
C LEU A 239 9.46 7.49 16.84
N ARG A 240 8.49 8.36 17.12
CA ARG A 240 8.70 9.64 17.82
C ARG A 240 9.16 9.44 19.26
N ARG A 241 8.63 8.43 19.98
CA ARG A 241 9.06 8.10 21.36
C ARG A 241 10.48 7.56 21.43
N THR A 242 10.94 6.92 20.36
CA THR A 242 12.26 6.27 20.29
C THR A 242 13.32 7.15 19.63
N SER A 243 12.94 8.31 19.09
CA SER A 243 13.86 9.27 18.48
C SER A 243 14.51 10.18 19.54
N PRO A 244 15.82 10.47 19.44
CA PRO A 244 16.50 11.41 20.34
C PRO A 244 15.81 12.78 20.39
N ALA A 245 15.81 13.42 21.56
CA ALA A 245 15.16 14.72 21.76
C ALA A 245 15.76 15.86 20.91
N THR A 246 17.00 15.69 20.47
CA THR A 246 17.76 16.64 19.64
C THR A 246 17.63 16.25 18.16
N GLY A 247 16.54 16.64 17.53
CA GLY A 247 16.29 16.42 16.10
C GLY A 247 14.88 16.82 15.66
N ALA A 248 14.66 16.95 14.35
CA ALA A 248 13.33 17.19 13.79
C ALA A 248 12.43 15.96 14.05
N ARG A 249 11.56 16.05 15.05
CA ARG A 249 10.59 14.99 15.36
C ARG A 249 9.55 14.90 14.23
N PRO A 250 9.17 13.68 13.80
CA PRO A 250 8.02 13.52 12.91
C PRO A 250 6.77 14.20 13.50
N PRO A 251 5.91 14.82 12.67
CA PRO A 251 4.66 15.40 13.14
C PRO A 251 3.82 14.33 13.85
N LEU A 252 3.15 14.71 14.95
CA LEU A 252 2.30 13.83 15.76
C LEU A 252 1.28 13.05 14.93
N LEU A 253 0.73 13.74 13.93
CA LEU A 253 -0.25 13.22 13.00
C LEU A 253 0.15 13.72 11.61
N PRO A 254 0.65 12.87 10.70
CA PRO A 254 0.94 13.29 9.35
C PRO A 254 -0.32 13.89 8.71
N GLY A 255 -0.22 15.05 8.07
CA GLY A 255 -1.39 15.78 7.57
C GLY A 255 -2.29 14.95 6.64
N PHE A 256 -1.71 14.02 5.87
CA PHE A 256 -2.47 13.11 5.01
C PHE A 256 -3.25 12.05 5.79
N VAL A 257 -2.77 11.62 6.96
CA VAL A 257 -3.49 10.68 7.85
C VAL A 257 -4.67 11.42 8.49
N LEU A 258 -4.49 12.67 8.89
CA LEU A 258 -5.59 13.50 9.37
C LEU A 258 -6.66 13.68 8.27
N ALA A 259 -6.23 14.02 7.05
CA ALA A 259 -7.14 14.14 5.91
C ALA A 259 -7.87 12.83 5.63
N PHE A 260 -7.17 11.68 5.66
CA PHE A 260 -7.81 10.36 5.55
C PHE A 260 -8.90 10.16 6.59
N LEU A 261 -8.61 10.42 7.87
CA LEU A 261 -9.56 10.20 8.98
C LEU A 261 -10.79 11.13 8.85
N VAL A 262 -10.58 12.39 8.48
CA VAL A 262 -11.67 13.35 8.26
C VAL A 262 -12.55 12.92 7.09
N LEU A 263 -11.95 12.50 5.98
CA LEU A 263 -12.69 12.02 4.81
C LEU A 263 -13.46 10.72 5.10
N ALA A 264 -12.87 9.79 5.84
CA ALA A 264 -13.53 8.57 6.31
C ALA A 264 -14.72 8.86 7.22
N ALA A 265 -14.56 9.81 8.16
CA ALA A 265 -15.65 10.24 9.03
C ALA A 265 -16.78 10.92 8.24
N ALA A 266 -16.45 11.78 7.27
CA ALA A 266 -17.43 12.45 6.42
C ALA A 266 -18.24 11.45 5.58
N ASN A 267 -17.57 10.46 4.99
CA ASN A 267 -18.24 9.41 4.23
C ASN A 267 -19.09 8.50 5.13
N SER A 268 -18.59 8.13 6.32
CA SER A 268 -19.34 7.34 7.32
C SER A 268 -20.56 8.08 7.89
N ALA A 269 -20.57 9.41 7.87
CA ALA A 269 -21.70 10.24 8.25
C ALA A 269 -22.67 10.51 7.08
N HIS A 270 -22.48 9.85 5.93
CA HIS A 270 -23.24 10.04 4.69
C HIS A 270 -23.28 11.50 4.18
N LEU A 271 -22.25 12.29 4.51
CA LEU A 271 -22.15 13.69 4.08
C LEU A 271 -21.60 13.84 2.65
N VAL A 272 -21.11 12.75 2.06
CA VAL A 272 -20.45 12.75 0.75
C VAL A 272 -21.29 11.95 -0.25
N PRO A 273 -21.69 12.55 -1.39
CA PRO A 273 -22.41 11.83 -2.43
C PRO A 273 -21.58 10.68 -3.03
N ALA A 274 -22.23 9.58 -3.41
CA ALA A 274 -21.57 8.42 -4.01
C ALA A 274 -20.71 8.76 -5.24
N THR A 275 -21.19 9.67 -6.10
CA THR A 275 -20.45 10.15 -7.28
C THR A 275 -19.12 10.83 -6.92
N VAL A 276 -19.06 11.50 -5.78
CA VAL A 276 -17.82 12.13 -5.28
C VAL A 276 -16.87 11.05 -4.74
N VAL A 277 -17.39 10.03 -4.06
CA VAL A 277 -16.60 8.88 -3.60
C VAL A 277 -15.98 8.12 -4.78
N ASP A 278 -16.74 7.91 -5.85
CA ASP A 278 -16.27 7.25 -7.07
C ASP A 278 -15.25 8.09 -7.85
N GLY A 279 -15.45 9.41 -7.93
CA GLY A 279 -14.47 10.31 -8.52
C GLY A 279 -13.16 10.34 -7.71
N ALA A 280 -13.26 10.45 -6.39
CA ALA A 280 -12.11 10.46 -5.48
C ALA A 280 -11.35 9.11 -5.52
N SER A 281 -12.08 8.01 -5.65
CA SER A 281 -11.55 6.67 -5.90
C SER A 281 -10.62 6.60 -7.11
N VAL A 282 -11.12 7.06 -8.26
CA VAL A 282 -10.37 7.04 -9.53
C VAL A 282 -9.14 7.94 -9.43
N LEU A 283 -9.33 9.15 -8.89
CA LEU A 283 -8.25 10.10 -8.69
C LEU A 283 -7.18 9.55 -7.74
N SER A 284 -7.58 8.98 -6.60
CA SER A 284 -6.69 8.33 -5.64
C SER A 284 -5.83 7.28 -6.32
N ARG A 285 -6.45 6.38 -7.09
CA ARG A 285 -5.72 5.33 -7.82
C ARG A 285 -4.73 5.93 -8.81
N ALA A 286 -5.14 6.92 -9.60
CA ALA A 286 -4.25 7.58 -10.56
C ALA A 286 -3.04 8.24 -9.89
N LEU A 287 -3.27 8.94 -8.77
CA LEU A 287 -2.21 9.57 -7.98
C LEU A 287 -1.21 8.55 -7.42
N LEU A 288 -1.71 7.41 -6.91
CA LEU A 288 -0.87 6.34 -6.39
C LEU A 288 -0.04 5.67 -7.49
N VAL A 289 -0.63 5.42 -8.66
CA VAL A 289 0.11 4.84 -9.81
C VAL A 289 1.21 5.81 -10.27
N ALA A 290 0.93 7.11 -10.37
CA ALA A 290 1.94 8.12 -10.68
C ALA A 290 3.03 8.23 -9.61
N ALA A 291 2.68 8.12 -8.33
CA ALA A 291 3.65 8.08 -7.26
C ALA A 291 4.55 6.84 -7.34
N VAL A 292 3.99 5.66 -7.61
CA VAL A 292 4.76 4.41 -7.77
C VAL A 292 5.67 4.48 -9.00
N ALA A 293 5.20 5.05 -10.10
CA ALA A 293 6.05 5.31 -11.27
C ALA A 293 7.24 6.20 -10.90
N ALA A 294 7.00 7.27 -10.14
CA ALA A 294 8.06 8.14 -9.65
C ALA A 294 9.04 7.43 -8.70
N VAL A 295 8.55 6.59 -7.80
CA VAL A 295 9.41 5.73 -6.95
C VAL A 295 10.27 4.78 -7.81
N GLY A 296 9.71 4.22 -8.89
CA GLY A 296 10.45 3.45 -9.89
C GLY A 296 11.58 4.26 -10.51
N MET A 297 11.31 5.48 -10.97
CA MET A 297 12.33 6.40 -11.51
C MET A 297 13.40 6.79 -10.48
N LYS A 298 13.15 6.63 -9.18
CA LYS A 298 14.17 6.86 -8.15
C LYS A 298 15.00 5.63 -7.81
N THR A 299 14.73 4.50 -8.47
CA THR A 299 15.31 3.20 -8.11
C THR A 299 16.18 2.64 -9.22
N ALA A 300 17.47 2.48 -8.95
CA ALA A 300 18.35 1.72 -9.83
C ALA A 300 18.13 0.20 -9.65
N LEU A 301 17.96 -0.52 -10.77
CA LEU A 301 17.78 -1.98 -10.78
C LEU A 301 18.94 -2.71 -10.07
N ALA A 302 20.18 -2.24 -10.25
CA ALA A 302 21.36 -2.78 -9.58
C ALA A 302 21.28 -2.70 -8.05
N ARG A 303 20.59 -1.69 -7.50
CA ARG A 303 20.38 -1.58 -6.05
C ARG A 303 19.43 -2.64 -5.53
N LEU A 304 18.43 -3.08 -6.30
CA LEU A 304 17.49 -4.12 -5.86
C LEU A 304 18.16 -5.47 -5.59
N ALA A 305 19.17 -5.83 -6.38
CA ALA A 305 19.95 -7.05 -6.17
C ALA A 305 20.67 -7.08 -4.80
N GLN A 306 20.91 -5.93 -4.18
CA GLN A 306 21.60 -5.81 -2.89
C GLN A 306 20.72 -6.14 -1.68
N VAL A 307 19.40 -6.25 -1.84
CA VAL A 307 18.50 -6.56 -0.71
C VAL A 307 18.65 -8.02 -0.25
N GLY A 308 19.02 -8.91 -1.18
CA GLY A 308 19.36 -10.31 -0.90
C GLY A 308 18.15 -11.24 -0.72
N PRO A 309 18.37 -12.57 -0.82
CA PRO A 309 17.30 -13.58 -0.79
C PRO A 309 16.61 -13.69 0.57
N ALA A 310 17.31 -13.33 1.65
CA ALA A 310 16.77 -13.35 3.01
C ALA A 310 15.51 -12.47 3.14
N ALA A 311 15.46 -11.34 2.42
CA ALA A 311 14.29 -10.48 2.39
C ALA A 311 13.10 -11.11 1.64
N ILE A 312 13.35 -11.87 0.56
CA ILE A 312 12.29 -12.60 -0.16
C ILE A 312 11.66 -13.65 0.76
N VAL A 313 12.49 -14.43 1.45
CA VAL A 313 12.03 -15.42 2.45
C VAL A 313 11.21 -14.74 3.54
N MET A 314 11.64 -13.56 4.00
CA MET A 314 10.89 -12.79 5.00
C MET A 314 9.48 -12.42 4.50
N LEU A 315 9.32 -11.92 3.27
CA LEU A 315 7.99 -11.62 2.72
C LEU A 315 7.15 -12.87 2.49
N LEU A 316 7.76 -13.99 2.07
CA LEU A 316 7.07 -15.28 1.93
C LEU A 316 6.53 -15.76 3.28
N VAL A 317 7.34 -15.70 4.34
CA VAL A 317 6.92 -16.06 5.70
C VAL A 317 5.81 -15.14 6.20
N GLN A 318 5.92 -13.82 5.98
CA GLN A 318 4.86 -12.87 6.35
C GLN A 318 3.55 -13.18 5.59
N THR A 319 3.63 -13.51 4.31
CA THR A 319 2.48 -13.84 3.46
C THR A 319 1.81 -15.12 3.92
N ALA A 320 2.60 -16.17 4.16
CA ALA A 320 2.11 -17.44 4.68
C ALA A 320 1.52 -17.28 6.09
N ALA A 321 2.15 -16.47 6.95
CA ALA A 321 1.64 -16.19 8.29
C ALA A 321 0.30 -15.46 8.23
N LEU A 322 0.14 -14.45 7.37
CA LEU A 322 -1.15 -13.78 7.18
C LEU A 322 -2.23 -14.75 6.69
N ALA A 323 -1.90 -15.59 5.69
CA ALA A 323 -2.80 -16.60 5.18
C ALA A 323 -3.23 -17.58 6.28
N ALA A 324 -2.30 -18.05 7.12
CA ALA A 324 -2.61 -18.94 8.24
C ALA A 324 -3.46 -18.26 9.32
N LEU A 325 -3.13 -17.01 9.69
CA LEU A 325 -3.85 -16.25 10.71
C LEU A 325 -5.31 -15.98 10.35
N ILE A 326 -5.61 -15.80 9.05
CA ILE A 326 -6.99 -15.64 8.56
C ILE A 326 -7.65 -16.99 8.29
N GLY A 327 -6.93 -17.92 7.63
CA GLY A 327 -7.49 -19.18 7.15
C GLY A 327 -7.78 -20.20 8.25
N VAL A 328 -6.92 -20.34 9.26
CA VAL A 328 -7.13 -21.32 10.33
C VAL A 328 -8.42 -21.06 11.11
N PRO A 329 -8.73 -19.82 11.55
CA PRO A 329 -10.00 -19.51 12.19
C PRO A 329 -11.23 -19.83 11.33
N LEU A 330 -11.17 -19.58 10.02
CA LEU A 330 -12.27 -19.89 9.09
C LEU A 330 -12.49 -21.40 8.96
N VAL A 331 -11.41 -22.19 8.85
CA VAL A 331 -11.48 -23.66 8.74
C VAL A 331 -12.01 -24.30 10.02
N VAL A 332 -11.66 -23.76 11.19
CA VAL A 332 -12.07 -24.30 12.50
C VAL A 332 -13.46 -23.76 12.93
N GLY A 333 -14.05 -22.82 12.17
CA GLY A 333 -15.36 -22.24 12.48
C GLY A 333 -15.36 -21.30 13.69
N LEU A 334 -14.23 -20.63 13.95
CA LEU A 334 -14.09 -19.64 15.04
C LEU A 334 -14.73 -18.29 14.70
N VAL A 335 -14.94 -18.00 13.41
CA VAL A 335 -15.52 -16.76 12.89
C VAL A 335 -16.37 -17.07 11.66
#